data_AF-A0A1X7SSB4-F1
#
_entry.id   AF-A0A1X7SSB4-F1
#
_cell.length_a   1.000
_cell.length_b   1.000
_cell.length_c   1.000
_cell.angle_alpha   90.00
_cell.angle_beta   90.00
_cell.angle_gamma   90.00
#
_symmetry.space_group_name_H-M   'P 1'
#
loop_
_entity.id
_entity.type
_entity.pdbx_description
1 polymer ?
#
loop_
_entity_poly.entity_id
_entity_poly.type
_entity_poly.pdbx_seq_one_letter_code
_entity_poly.pdbx_strand_id
1 'polypeptide(L)'
;IFLVNILLALSQQWLVPTVMGSLEPLQSMDLLMMIQRGLLLALPNHLLWLLLFYFYFHSYLNVLAELLRFGDRSFYKDWWNADSIDTFWRHWNVPVHRWAARHVYYPLLSRGYSRVMSQIAVFLLSAFFHEYLVSIPLRMLRPWAFTAMLSQ
;
A
#
# COMPACT_ATOMS: atom_id res chain seq x y z
N ILE A 1 19.92 8.55 0.96
CA ILE A 1 20.42 8.92 2.31
C ILE A 1 19.51 9.96 2.96
N PHE A 2 19.33 11.16 2.39
CA PHE A 2 18.46 12.21 2.96
C PHE A 2 17.01 11.76 3.23
N LEU A 3 16.30 11.20 2.24
CA LEU A 3 14.91 10.74 2.40
C LEU A 3 14.76 9.66 3.48
N VAL A 4 15.73 8.76 3.60
CA VAL A 4 15.74 7.71 4.63
C VAL A 4 15.86 8.33 6.01
N ASN A 5 16.73 9.33 6.18
CA ASN A 5 16.84 10.06 7.45
C ASN A 5 15.55 10.82 7.80
N ILE A 6 14.87 11.43 6.83
CA ILE A 6 13.56 12.06 7.06
C ILE A 6 12.53 11.02 7.51
N LEU A 7 12.45 9.87 6.82
CA LEU A 7 11.53 8.80 7.19
C LEU A 7 11.78 8.34 8.63
N LEU A 8 13.05 8.09 8.99
CA LEU A 8 13.43 7.71 10.35
C LEU A 8 13.10 8.80 11.37
N ALA A 9 13.37 10.07 11.06
CA ALA A 9 13.07 11.18 11.94
C ALA A 9 11.56 11.32 12.18
N LEU A 10 10.73 11.25 11.14
CA LEU A 10 9.26 11.31 11.26
C LEU A 10 8.72 10.10 12.03
N SER A 11 9.25 8.90 11.79
CA SER A 11 8.87 7.72 12.56
C SER A 11 9.22 7.88 14.04
N GLN A 12 10.44 8.33 14.37
CA GLN A 12 10.89 8.45 15.76
C GLN A 12 10.24 9.63 16.50
N GLN A 13 10.09 10.78 15.87
CA GLN A 13 9.64 12.01 16.54
C GLN A 13 8.11 12.16 16.53
N TRP A 14 7.41 11.59 15.56
CA TRP A 14 5.95 11.75 15.44
C TRP A 14 5.20 10.44 15.64
N LEU A 15 5.54 9.40 14.89
CA LEU A 15 4.78 8.14 14.91
C LEU A 15 4.93 7.42 16.25
N VAL A 16 6.16 7.22 16.72
CA VAL A 16 6.43 6.46 17.97
C VAL A 16 5.73 7.08 19.19
N PRO A 17 5.85 8.40 19.49
CA PRO A 17 5.15 8.99 20.64
C PRO A 17 3.63 8.86 20.54
N THR A 18 3.07 8.99 19.33
CA THR A 18 1.62 8.92 19.09
C THR A 18 1.11 7.49 19.31
N VAL A 19 1.85 6.49 18.83
CA VAL A 19 1.53 5.07 19.05
C VAL A 19 1.64 4.71 20.53
N MET A 20 2.72 5.11 21.21
CA MET A 20 2.91 4.83 22.64
C MET A 20 1.78 5.45 23.48
N GLY A 21 1.38 6.70 23.18
CA GLY A 21 0.25 7.36 23.83
C GLY A 21 -1.13 6.78 23.48
N SER A 22 -1.20 5.83 22.54
CA SER A 22 -2.43 5.14 22.13
C SER A 22 -2.56 3.73 22.72
N LEU A 23 -1.52 3.20 23.38
CA LEU A 23 -1.52 1.83 23.92
C LEU A 23 -2.52 1.65 25.06
N GLU A 24 -2.58 2.56 26.02
CA GLU A 24 -3.54 2.50 27.13
C GLU A 24 -5.01 2.58 26.66
N PRO A 25 -5.41 3.53 25.78
CA PRO A 25 -6.74 3.55 25.18
C PRO A 25 -7.17 2.27 24.46
N LEU A 26 -6.23 1.61 23.79
CA LEU A 26 -6.50 0.35 23.09
C LEU A 26 -6.79 -0.79 24.06
N GLN A 27 -6.24 -0.74 25.27
CA GLN A 27 -6.47 -1.73 26.33
C GLN A 27 -7.81 -1.49 27.06
N SER A 28 -8.23 -0.23 27.20
CA SER A 28 -9.51 0.11 27.85
C SER A 28 -10.75 -0.12 26.98
N MET A 29 -10.58 -0.46 25.70
CA MET A 29 -11.65 -0.71 24.72
C MET A 29 -12.67 0.43 24.57
N ASP A 30 -12.30 1.66 24.89
CA ASP A 30 -13.13 2.84 24.65
C ASP A 30 -13.12 3.19 23.15
N LEU A 31 -14.23 2.90 22.47
CA LEU A 31 -14.36 3.12 21.03
C LEU A 31 -14.12 4.58 20.62
N LEU A 32 -14.59 5.54 21.42
CA LEU A 32 -14.43 6.95 21.09
C LEU A 32 -12.95 7.35 21.13
N MET A 33 -12.24 6.90 22.17
CA MET A 33 -10.81 7.13 22.32
C MET A 33 -10.02 6.42 21.21
N MET A 34 -10.39 5.20 20.82
CA MET A 34 -9.76 4.48 19.72
C MET A 34 -9.92 5.22 18.38
N ILE A 35 -11.10 5.76 18.08
CA ILE A 35 -11.34 6.56 16.87
C ILE A 35 -10.49 7.83 16.90
N GLN A 36 -10.48 8.55 18.03
CA GLN A 36 -9.68 9.77 18.19
C GLN A 36 -8.19 9.49 17.96
N ARG A 37 -7.66 8.42 18.56
CA ARG A 37 -6.26 8.01 18.37
C ARG A 37 -5.97 7.58 16.93
N GLY A 38 -6.90 6.85 16.30
CA GLY A 38 -6.81 6.48 14.88
C GLY A 38 -6.70 7.69 13.95
N LEU A 39 -7.52 8.72 14.18
CA LEU A 39 -7.46 9.97 13.41
C LEU A 39 -6.13 10.72 13.59
N LEU A 40 -5.60 10.75 14.82
CA LEU A 40 -4.29 11.36 15.09
C LEU A 40 -3.14 10.60 14.41
N LEU A 41 -3.24 9.27 14.29
CA LEU A 41 -2.26 8.44 13.59
C LEU A 41 -2.39 8.53 12.06
N ALA A 42 -3.57 8.86 11.53
CA ALA A 42 -3.82 8.89 10.09
C ALA A 42 -2.89 9.87 9.34
N LEU A 43 -2.67 11.07 9.90
CA LEU A 43 -1.81 12.10 9.28
C LEU A 43 -0.32 11.68 9.17
N PRO A 44 0.38 11.32 10.27
CA PRO A 44 1.77 10.88 10.18
C PRO A 44 1.91 9.60 9.35
N ASN A 45 0.93 8.68 9.44
CA ASN A 45 0.93 7.46 8.64
C ASN A 45 0.83 7.78 7.13
N HIS A 46 -0.09 8.66 6.73
CA HIS A 46 -0.25 9.05 5.33
C HIS A 46 1.01 9.75 4.79
N LEU A 47 1.59 10.67 5.57
CA LEU A 47 2.83 11.34 5.18
C LEU A 47 3.99 10.36 4.99
N LEU A 48 4.16 9.40 5.91
CA LEU A 48 5.17 8.35 5.78
C LEU A 48 4.92 7.48 4.54
N TRP A 49 3.67 7.14 4.25
CA TRP A 49 3.31 6.37 3.06
C TRP A 49 3.67 7.12 1.75
N LEU A 50 3.40 8.44 1.68
CA LEU A 50 3.79 9.27 0.53
C LEU A 50 5.32 9.34 0.34
N LEU A 51 6.06 9.49 1.44
CA LEU A 51 7.51 9.54 1.41
C LEU A 51 8.11 8.18 1.02
N LEU A 52 7.55 7.07 1.52
CA LEU A 52 7.94 5.72 1.13
C LEU A 52 7.65 5.45 -0.35
N PHE A 53 6.51 5.92 -0.86
CA PHE A 53 6.19 5.86 -2.28
C PHE A 53 7.27 6.56 -3.12
N TYR A 54 7.57 7.82 -2.80
CA TYR A 54 8.56 8.59 -3.53
C TYR A 54 9.96 7.98 -3.41
N PHE A 55 10.35 7.55 -2.22
CA PHE A 55 11.62 6.87 -1.99
C PHE A 55 11.75 5.60 -2.85
N TYR A 56 10.73 4.74 -2.84
CA TYR A 56 10.80 3.46 -3.53
C TYR A 56 10.59 3.60 -5.04
N PHE A 57 9.42 4.09 -5.46
CA PHE A 57 9.02 4.10 -6.87
C PHE A 57 9.75 5.16 -7.69
N HIS A 58 9.98 6.36 -7.13
CA HIS A 58 10.68 7.40 -7.84
C HIS A 58 12.19 7.27 -7.68
N SER A 59 12.72 7.27 -6.45
CA SER A 59 14.18 7.34 -6.26
C SER A 59 14.86 5.99 -6.49
N TYR A 60 14.47 4.94 -5.76
CA TYR A 60 15.15 3.65 -5.77
C TYR A 60 15.03 2.93 -7.12
N LEU A 61 13.82 2.81 -7.68
CA LEU A 61 13.62 2.12 -8.96
C LEU A 61 14.28 2.84 -10.14
N ASN A 62 14.33 4.18 -10.16
CA ASN A 62 15.05 4.90 -11.23
C ASN A 62 16.56 4.74 -11.12
N VAL A 63 17.13 4.75 -9.90
CA VAL A 63 18.55 4.45 -9.71
C VAL A 63 18.86 3.02 -10.17
N LEU A 64 18.02 2.05 -9.78
CA LEU A 64 18.17 0.67 -10.21
C LEU A 64 18.07 0.55 -11.74
N ALA A 65 17.12 1.24 -12.36
CA ALA A 65 16.96 1.27 -13.81
C ALA A 65 18.17 1.86 -14.53
N GLU A 66 18.76 2.94 -14.01
CA GLU A 66 19.99 3.52 -14.55
C GLU A 66 21.15 2.52 -14.48
N LEU A 67 21.37 1.90 -13.31
CA LEU A 67 22.43 0.91 -13.10
C LEU A 67 22.28 -0.31 -14.03
N LEU A 68 21.05 -0.77 -14.24
CA LEU A 68 20.73 -1.89 -15.11
C LEU A 68 20.58 -1.49 -16.59
N ARG A 69 20.72 -0.20 -16.94
CA ARG A 69 20.45 0.36 -18.27
C ARG A 69 19.05 0.00 -18.79
N PHE A 70 18.08 -0.05 -17.88
CA PHE A 70 16.69 -0.32 -18.17
C PHE A 70 15.97 0.95 -18.65
N GLY A 71 15.44 0.91 -19.87
CA GLY A 71 14.84 2.07 -20.53
C GLY A 71 13.40 2.39 -20.11
N ASP A 72 12.60 1.39 -19.72
CA ASP A 72 11.21 1.65 -19.28
C ASP A 72 11.19 2.13 -17.82
N ARG A 73 10.96 3.43 -17.63
CA ARG A 73 10.91 4.06 -16.30
C ARG A 73 9.47 4.35 -15.85
N SER A 74 8.47 3.77 -16.51
CA SER A 74 7.05 3.97 -16.19
C SER A 74 6.63 3.10 -14.98
N PHE A 75 7.19 3.39 -13.80
CA PHE A 75 6.88 2.68 -12.56
C PHE A 75 5.56 3.13 -11.92
N TYR A 76 5.12 4.36 -12.20
CA TYR A 76 3.87 4.93 -11.74
C TYR A 76 3.39 6.02 -12.73
N LYS A 77 2.15 6.45 -12.60
CA LYS A 77 1.57 7.62 -13.30
C LYS A 77 1.02 8.64 -12.31
N ASP A 78 0.32 9.66 -12.77
CA ASP A 78 -0.31 10.73 -12.00
C ASP A 78 -1.52 10.26 -11.15
N TRP A 79 -1.31 9.26 -10.30
CA TRP A 79 -2.33 8.68 -9.43
C TRP A 79 -2.92 9.68 -8.42
N TRP A 80 -2.20 10.76 -8.11
CA TRP A 80 -2.68 11.84 -7.24
C TRP A 80 -3.76 12.70 -7.91
N ASN A 81 -3.86 12.67 -9.24
CA ASN A 81 -4.91 13.33 -10.02
C ASN A 81 -6.03 12.36 -10.43
N ALA A 82 -6.07 11.15 -9.85
CA ALA A 82 -7.08 10.16 -10.19
C ALA A 82 -8.50 10.65 -9.80
N ASP A 83 -9.41 10.58 -10.77
CA ASP A 83 -10.83 10.93 -10.63
C ASP A 83 -11.68 9.79 -10.05
N SER A 84 -11.13 8.57 -9.99
CA SER A 84 -11.77 7.39 -9.44
C SER A 84 -10.77 6.45 -8.77
N ILE A 85 -11.26 5.61 -7.87
CA ILE A 85 -10.46 4.59 -7.16
C ILE A 85 -9.84 3.60 -8.17
N ASP A 86 -10.58 3.25 -9.22
CA ASP A 86 -10.04 2.38 -10.29
C ASP A 86 -8.88 3.05 -11.02
N THR A 87 -8.99 4.33 -11.39
CA THR A 87 -7.88 5.10 -11.99
C THR A 87 -6.67 5.13 -11.04
N PHE A 88 -6.89 5.35 -9.75
CA PHE A 88 -5.83 5.34 -8.73
C PHE A 88 -5.06 4.01 -8.72
N TRP A 89 -5.76 2.87 -8.62
CA TRP A 89 -5.12 1.54 -8.55
C TRP A 89 -4.32 1.18 -9.80
N ARG A 90 -4.74 1.66 -10.98
CA ARG A 90 -4.02 1.45 -12.24
C ARG A 90 -2.76 2.30 -12.37
N HIS A 91 -2.71 3.44 -11.69
CA HIS A 91 -1.65 4.44 -11.84
C HIS A 91 -0.60 4.42 -10.72
N TRP A 92 -0.98 4.01 -9.50
CA TRP A 92 -0.10 4.00 -8.34
C TRP A 92 1.13 3.09 -8.51
N ASN A 93 0.92 1.84 -8.93
CA ASN A 93 1.97 0.82 -9.07
C ASN A 93 1.78 0.10 -10.41
N VAL A 94 2.29 0.74 -11.46
CA VAL A 94 2.14 0.28 -12.84
C VAL A 94 2.75 -1.11 -13.08
N PRO A 95 3.93 -1.47 -12.53
CA PRO A 95 4.49 -2.81 -12.68
C PRO A 95 3.55 -3.91 -12.18
N VAL A 96 3.01 -3.77 -10.96
CA VAL A 96 2.09 -4.77 -10.39
C VAL A 96 0.78 -4.79 -11.16
N HIS A 97 0.24 -3.62 -11.52
CA HIS A 97 -0.97 -3.54 -12.33
C HIS A 97 -0.81 -4.25 -13.68
N ARG A 98 0.27 -3.96 -14.42
CA ARG A 98 0.57 -4.61 -15.71
C ARG A 98 0.78 -6.11 -15.54
N TRP A 99 1.46 -6.53 -14.48
CA TRP A 99 1.66 -7.96 -14.18
C TRP A 99 0.34 -8.68 -13.94
N ALA A 100 -0.54 -8.13 -13.08
CA ALA A 100 -1.84 -8.70 -12.77
C ALA A 100 -2.76 -8.73 -14.01
N ALA A 101 -2.76 -7.65 -14.81
CA ALA A 101 -3.52 -7.59 -16.05
C ALA A 101 -3.08 -8.71 -17.01
N ARG A 102 -1.78 -8.84 -17.26
CA ARG A 102 -1.21 -9.79 -18.22
C ARG A 102 -1.31 -11.25 -17.77
N HIS A 103 -1.07 -11.54 -16.50
CA HIS A 103 -0.89 -12.93 -16.03
C HIS A 103 -2.09 -13.50 -15.28
N VAL A 104 -3.04 -12.66 -14.87
CA VAL A 104 -4.23 -13.10 -14.12
C VAL A 104 -5.50 -12.68 -14.86
N TYR A 105 -5.70 -11.39 -15.08
CA TYR A 105 -6.95 -10.86 -15.62
C TYR A 105 -7.24 -11.33 -17.06
N TYR A 106 -6.36 -11.01 -18.02
CA TYR A 106 -6.58 -11.39 -19.42
C TYR A 106 -6.62 -12.91 -19.64
N PRO A 107 -5.76 -13.73 -18.99
CA PRO A 107 -5.87 -15.19 -19.10
C PRO A 107 -7.21 -15.75 -18.59
N LEU A 108 -7.79 -15.19 -17.52
CA LEU A 108 -9.12 -15.59 -17.05
C LEU A 108 -10.20 -15.20 -18.09
N LEU A 109 -10.14 -14.00 -18.65
CA LEU A 109 -11.06 -13.61 -19.71
C LEU A 109 -10.95 -14.52 -20.94
N SER A 110 -9.73 -14.85 -21.37
CA SER A 110 -9.48 -15.76 -22.50
C SER A 110 -9.99 -17.19 -22.26
N ARG A 111 -10.15 -17.59 -20.99
CA ARG A 111 -10.75 -18.88 -20.60
C ARG A 111 -12.27 -18.83 -20.46
N GLY A 112 -12.90 -17.69 -20.75
CA GLY A 112 -14.35 -17.52 -20.71
C GLY A 112 -14.93 -17.06 -19.37
N TYR A 113 -14.09 -16.70 -18.39
CA TYR A 113 -14.60 -16.10 -17.14
C TYR A 113 -15.15 -14.70 -17.38
N SER A 114 -16.13 -14.28 -16.58
CA SER A 114 -16.68 -12.93 -16.66
C SER A 114 -15.67 -11.87 -16.19
N ARG A 115 -15.88 -10.61 -16.60
CA ARG A 115 -15.06 -9.47 -16.16
C ARG A 115 -15.07 -9.33 -14.64
N VAL A 116 -16.24 -9.47 -14.03
CA VAL A 116 -16.42 -9.39 -12.57
C VAL A 116 -15.64 -10.50 -11.87
N MET A 117 -15.76 -11.76 -12.31
CA MET A 117 -14.99 -12.86 -11.72
C MET A 117 -13.48 -12.65 -11.85
N SER A 118 -13.04 -12.15 -13.00
CA SER A 118 -11.62 -11.89 -13.26
C SER A 118 -11.07 -10.75 -12.40
N GLN A 119 -11.87 -9.70 -12.17
CA GLN A 119 -11.55 -8.62 -11.23
C GLN A 119 -11.47 -9.13 -9.79
N ILE A 120 -12.47 -9.89 -9.34
CA ILE A 120 -12.49 -10.49 -7.99
C ILE A 120 -11.26 -11.36 -7.77
N ALA A 121 -10.86 -12.16 -8.76
CA ALA A 121 -9.65 -12.99 -8.66
C ALA A 121 -8.37 -12.16 -8.47
N VAL A 122 -8.23 -11.05 -9.21
CA VAL A 122 -7.10 -10.12 -9.04
C VAL A 122 -7.12 -9.47 -7.66
N PHE A 123 -8.29 -9.03 -7.19
CA PHE A 123 -8.45 -8.42 -5.87
C PHE A 123 -8.12 -9.41 -4.74
N LEU A 124 -8.62 -10.65 -4.81
CA LEU A 124 -8.31 -11.70 -3.83
C LEU A 124 -6.82 -12.03 -3.79
N LEU A 125 -6.18 -12.14 -4.95
CA LEU A 125 -4.73 -12.36 -5.03
C LEU A 125 -3.96 -11.20 -4.42
N SER A 126 -4.36 -9.96 -4.71
CA SER A 126 -3.77 -8.76 -4.12
C SER A 126 -3.94 -8.74 -2.60
N ALA A 127 -5.15 -8.99 -2.09
CA ALA A 127 -5.47 -9.03 -0.67
C ALA A 127 -4.64 -10.11 0.06
N PHE A 128 -4.48 -11.28 -0.54
CA PHE A 128 -3.61 -12.34 -0.02
C PHE A 128 -2.16 -11.87 0.16
N PHE A 129 -1.57 -11.20 -0.85
CA PHE A 129 -0.19 -10.72 -0.74
C PHE A 129 -0.05 -9.58 0.27
N HIS A 130 -1.02 -8.68 0.39
CA HIS A 130 -0.99 -7.62 1.41
C HIS A 130 -1.01 -8.22 2.82
N GLU A 131 -1.89 -9.20 3.06
CA GLU A 131 -1.95 -9.92 4.33
C GLU A 131 -0.63 -10.69 4.59
N TYR A 132 -0.11 -11.40 3.60
CA TYR A 132 1.14 -12.14 3.70
C TYR A 132 2.32 -11.23 4.08
N LEU A 133 2.47 -10.09 3.41
CA LEU A 133 3.57 -9.15 3.60
C LEU A 133 3.50 -8.40 4.94
N VAL A 134 2.31 -8.21 5.52
CA VAL A 134 2.13 -7.56 6.82
C VAL A 134 2.23 -8.59 7.95
N SER A 135 1.51 -9.71 7.84
CA SER A 135 1.28 -10.62 8.96
C SER A 135 2.46 -11.53 9.27
N ILE A 136 3.27 -11.92 8.27
CA ILE A 136 4.45 -12.77 8.51
C ILE A 136 5.57 -12.01 9.23
N PRO A 137 6.05 -10.84 8.75
CA PRO A 137 7.12 -10.12 9.44
C PRO A 137 6.74 -9.69 10.85
N LEU A 138 5.47 -9.30 11.05
CA LEU A 138 4.95 -8.91 12.36
C LEU A 138 4.58 -10.10 13.25
N ARG A 139 4.57 -11.33 12.70
CA ARG A 139 4.10 -12.56 13.37
C ARG A 139 2.68 -12.41 13.94
N MET A 140 1.82 -11.70 13.23
CA MET A 140 0.45 -11.37 13.64
C MET A 140 -0.52 -11.77 12.54
N LEU A 141 -1.05 -13.00 12.60
CA LEU A 141 -2.08 -13.47 11.67
C LEU A 141 -3.45 -12.91 12.06
N ARG A 142 -3.73 -11.66 11.68
CA ARG A 142 -5.04 -11.02 11.82
C ARG A 142 -5.45 -10.48 10.46
N PRO A 143 -6.60 -10.90 9.89
CA PRO A 143 -6.98 -10.63 8.49
C PRO A 143 -7.42 -9.17 8.25
N TRP A 144 -6.80 -8.20 8.91
CA TRP A 144 -7.15 -6.78 8.84
C TRP A 144 -6.79 -6.19 7.48
N ALA A 145 -5.61 -6.52 6.95
CA ALA A 145 -5.21 -6.05 5.62
C ALA A 145 -6.07 -6.71 4.53
N PHE A 146 -6.32 -8.02 4.66
CA PHE A 146 -7.21 -8.73 3.74
C PHE A 146 -8.63 -8.12 3.72
N THR A 147 -9.24 -7.92 4.89
CA THR A 147 -10.59 -7.37 5.01
C THR A 147 -10.66 -5.93 4.49
N ALA A 148 -9.65 -5.10 4.80
CA ALA A 148 -9.58 -3.72 4.32
C ALA A 148 -9.41 -3.62 2.79
N MET A 149 -8.80 -4.60 2.14
CA MET A 149 -8.70 -4.66 0.68
C MET A 149 -10.02 -5.08 0.02
N LEU A 150 -10.80 -5.96 0.68
CA LEU A 150 -12.11 -6.39 0.16
C LEU A 150 -13.23 -5.36 0.39
N SER A 151 -13.05 -4.42 1.31
CA SER A 151 -14.04 -3.37 1.60
C SER A 151 -13.96 -2.14 0.69
N GLN A 152 -13.00 -2.11 -0.25
CA GLN A 152 -12.80 -1.01 -1.21
C GLN A 152 -13.63 -1.23 -2.47
#